data_AF-A0A835A3T8-F1
#
_entry.id   AF-A0A835A3T8-F1
#
_cell.length_a   1.000
_cell.length_b   1.000
_cell.length_c   1.000
_cell.angle_alpha   90.00
_cell.angle_beta   90.00
_cell.angle_gamma   90.00
#
_symmetry.space_group_name_H-M   'P 1'
#
loop_
_entity.id
_entity.type
_entity.pdbx_description
1 polymer ?
#
loop_
_entity_poly.entity_id
_entity_poly.type
_entity_poly.pdbx_seq_one_letter_code
_entity_poly.pdbx_strand_id
1 'polypeptide(L)'
;MFSVVYEGRGQIQEAFAAYANALSLDRSYVPCKVLIGSLLWKMGSKSFPVARSFLSDALRLEPTSRLAWYYLAMVHRDDGRIADAADCFQAASMLEDSDPIESFSSIL
;
A
#
# COMPACT_ATOMS: atom_id res chain seq x y z
N MET A 1 -12.41 -24.09 -5.93
CA MET A 1 -13.01 -22.87 -5.33
C MET A 1 -12.65 -22.68 -3.84
N PHE A 2 -11.70 -23.43 -3.26
CA PHE A 2 -11.28 -23.26 -1.85
C PHE A 2 -9.91 -22.57 -1.69
N SER A 3 -9.00 -22.64 -2.68
CA SER A 3 -7.64 -22.12 -2.54
C SER A 3 -7.56 -20.61 -2.30
N VAL A 4 -8.38 -19.81 -2.99
CA VAL A 4 -8.35 -18.33 -2.88
C VAL A 4 -8.74 -17.83 -1.48
N VAL A 5 -9.63 -18.56 -0.80
CA VAL A 5 -10.09 -18.21 0.57
C VAL A 5 -9.02 -18.55 1.62
N TYR A 6 -8.24 -19.61 1.41
CA TYR A 6 -7.15 -19.99 2.30
C TYR A 6 -5.93 -19.07 2.13
N GLU A 7 -5.57 -18.72 0.90
CA GLU A 7 -4.48 -17.78 0.63
C GLU A 7 -4.74 -16.41 1.25
N GLY A 8 -5.97 -15.89 1.12
CA GLY A 8 -6.36 -14.62 1.74
C GLY A 8 -6.24 -14.66 3.27
N ARG A 9 -6.67 -15.75 3.92
CA ARG A 9 -6.56 -15.90 5.38
C ARG A 9 -5.12 -16.01 5.89
N GLY A 10 -4.27 -16.73 5.16
CA GLY A 10 -2.84 -16.85 5.49
C GLY A 10 -2.13 -15.50 5.40
N GLN A 11 -2.32 -14.79 4.28
CA GLN A 11 -1.72 -13.48 4.04
C GLN A 11 -2.16 -12.43 5.07
N ILE A 12 -3.41 -12.50 5.54
CA ILE A 12 -3.92 -11.61 6.59
C ILE A 12 -3.23 -11.90 7.92
N GLN A 13 -3.11 -13.17 8.34
CA GLN A 13 -2.42 -13.52 9.59
C GLN A 13 -0.95 -13.11 9.57
N GLU A 14 -0.25 -13.34 8.45
CA GLU A 14 1.15 -12.97 8.29
C GLU A 14 1.35 -11.45 8.40
N ALA A 15 0.45 -10.65 7.84
CA ALA A 15 0.58 -9.20 7.98
C ALA A 15 0.17 -8.64 9.32
N PHE A 16 -0.79 -9.27 10.01
CA PHE A 16 -1.04 -8.92 11.40
C PHE A 16 0.15 -9.26 12.29
N ALA A 17 0.84 -10.38 12.03
CA ALA A 17 2.08 -10.73 12.72
C ALA A 17 3.23 -9.76 12.37
N ALA A 18 3.39 -9.42 11.08
CA ALA A 18 4.36 -8.42 10.63
C ALA A 18 4.07 -7.04 11.24
N TYR A 19 2.80 -6.68 11.38
CA TYR A 19 2.38 -5.44 12.05
C TYR A 19 2.69 -5.46 13.54
N ALA A 20 2.36 -6.53 14.25
CA ALA A 20 2.67 -6.65 15.68
C ALA A 20 4.19 -6.54 15.92
N ASN A 21 5.00 -7.16 15.06
CA ASN A 21 6.45 -7.04 15.10
C ASN A 21 6.93 -5.63 14.76
N ALA A 22 6.39 -5.00 13.72
CA ALA A 22 6.72 -3.62 13.36
C ALA A 22 6.34 -2.63 14.45
N LEU A 23 5.18 -2.79 15.10
CA LEU A 23 4.75 -1.97 16.23
C LEU A 23 5.71 -2.08 17.43
N SER A 24 6.39 -3.21 17.55
CA SER A 24 7.38 -3.50 18.61
C SER A 24 8.76 -2.94 18.30
N LEU A 25 9.06 -2.65 17.03
CA LEU A 25 10.36 -2.17 16.56
C LEU A 25 10.35 -0.68 16.21
N ASP A 26 9.41 -0.25 15.36
CA ASP A 26 9.19 1.15 15.01
C ASP A 26 7.76 1.37 14.50
N ARG A 27 6.99 2.15 15.26
CA ARG A 27 5.61 2.55 14.90
C ARG A 27 5.52 3.37 13.61
N SER A 28 6.65 3.88 13.11
CA SER A 28 6.77 4.73 11.93
C SER A 28 7.20 3.97 10.68
N TYR A 29 7.30 2.63 10.74
CA TYR A 29 7.76 1.84 9.60
C TYR A 29 6.73 1.83 8.45
N VAL A 30 6.98 2.66 7.44
CA VAL A 30 6.11 2.92 6.28
C VAL A 30 5.78 1.66 5.47
N PRO A 31 6.75 0.79 5.09
CA PRO A 31 6.45 -0.41 4.30
C PRO A 31 5.43 -1.35 4.96
N CYS A 32 5.42 -1.41 6.30
CA CYS A 32 4.44 -2.23 7.02
C CYS A 32 3.02 -1.64 6.95
N LYS A 33 2.88 -0.31 7.11
CA LYS A 33 1.58 0.37 6.93
C LYS A 33 1.03 0.15 5.52
N VAL A 34 1.88 0.19 4.50
CA VAL A 34 1.52 -0.09 3.10
C VAL A 34 1.06 -1.54 2.92
N LEU A 35 1.79 -2.51 3.47
CA LEU A 35 1.44 -3.93 3.40
C LEU A 35 0.06 -4.20 4.03
N ILE A 36 -0.21 -3.65 5.21
CA ILE A 36 -1.50 -3.79 5.89
C ILE A 36 -2.62 -3.16 5.08
N GLY A 37 -2.40 -1.95 4.55
CA GLY A 37 -3.34 -1.28 3.65
C GLY A 37 -3.70 -2.14 2.44
N SER A 38 -2.71 -2.78 1.81
CA SER A 38 -2.91 -3.67 0.66
C SER A 38 -3.76 -4.90 1.00
N LEU A 39 -3.65 -5.42 2.22
CA LEU A 39 -4.39 -6.61 2.65
C LEU A 39 -5.80 -6.27 3.10
N LEU A 40 -5.97 -5.12 3.76
CA LEU A 40 -7.28 -4.56 4.06
C LEU A 40 -8.05 -4.29 2.76
N TRP A 41 -7.39 -3.82 1.71
CA TRP A 41 -7.98 -3.72 0.38
C TRP A 41 -8.46 -5.09 -0.14
N LYS A 42 -7.62 -6.13 -0.07
CA LYS A 42 -8.01 -7.49 -0.47
C LYS A 42 -9.15 -8.09 0.35
N MET A 43 -9.33 -7.66 1.61
CA MET A 43 -10.46 -8.08 2.44
C MET A 43 -11.81 -7.49 1.99
N GLY A 44 -11.79 -6.51 1.08
CA GLY A 44 -12.98 -5.94 0.46
C GLY A 44 -13.59 -4.77 1.22
N SER A 45 -14.80 -4.39 0.79
CA SER A 45 -15.40 -3.07 1.08
C SER A 45 -15.53 -2.69 2.54
N LYS A 46 -15.75 -3.68 3.43
CA LYS A 46 -15.83 -3.46 4.88
C LYS A 46 -14.52 -2.93 5.48
N SER A 47 -13.39 -3.21 4.83
CA SER A 47 -12.05 -2.88 5.30
C SER A 47 -11.47 -1.64 4.63
N PHE A 48 -12.12 -1.09 3.59
CA PHE A 48 -11.64 0.09 2.86
C PHE A 48 -11.41 1.33 3.74
N PRO A 49 -12.28 1.69 4.72
CA PRO A 49 -12.01 2.82 5.59
C PRO A 49 -10.71 2.67 6.38
N VAL A 50 -10.44 1.46 6.87
CA VAL A 50 -9.23 1.14 7.64
C VAL A 50 -8.02 1.12 6.71
N ALA A 51 -8.15 0.55 5.51
CA ALA A 51 -7.10 0.54 4.50
C ALA A 51 -6.63 1.96 4.16
N ARG A 52 -7.59 2.87 3.90
CA ARG A 52 -7.28 4.28 3.64
C ARG A 52 -6.54 4.94 4.80
N SER A 53 -6.91 4.64 6.05
CA SER A 53 -6.23 5.21 7.21
C SER A 53 -4.75 4.78 7.26
N PHE A 54 -4.46 3.49 7.08
CA PHE A 54 -3.07 3.01 7.08
C PHE A 54 -2.25 3.58 5.93
N LEU A 55 -2.84 3.69 4.74
CA LEU A 55 -2.17 4.21 3.55
C LEU A 55 -1.96 5.73 3.63
N SER A 56 -2.93 6.48 4.17
CA SER A 56 -2.80 7.92 4.42
C SER A 56 -1.73 8.19 5.49
N ASP A 57 -1.66 7.34 6.52
CA ASP A 57 -0.60 7.40 7.51
C ASP A 57 0.78 7.13 6.91
N ALA A 58 0.89 6.14 6.03
CA ALA A 58 2.12 5.84 5.31
C ALA A 58 2.58 7.07 4.50
N LEU A 59 1.65 7.71 3.77
CA LEU A 59 1.92 8.91 2.97
C LEU A 59 2.25 10.14 3.81
N ARG A 60 1.73 10.25 5.03
CA ARG A 60 2.11 11.32 5.96
C ARG A 60 3.55 11.19 6.45
N LEU A 61 4.05 9.96 6.57
CA LEU A 61 5.43 9.68 6.98
C LEU A 61 6.40 9.73 5.79
N GLU A 62 5.97 9.20 4.64
CA GLU A 62 6.74 9.19 3.40
C GLU A 62 5.83 9.54 2.22
N PRO A 63 5.70 10.85 1.89
CA PRO A 63 4.84 11.32 0.80
C PRO A 63 5.26 10.82 -0.58
N THR A 64 6.50 10.36 -0.71
CA THR A 64 7.10 9.82 -1.94
C THR A 64 6.89 8.32 -2.10
N SER A 65 6.15 7.67 -1.19
CA SER A 65 5.91 6.23 -1.27
C SER A 65 4.95 5.89 -2.41
N ARG A 66 5.50 5.52 -3.57
CA ARG A 66 4.74 5.11 -4.76
C ARG A 66 3.73 3.99 -4.46
N LEU A 67 4.14 2.98 -3.67
CA LEU A 67 3.27 1.87 -3.31
C LEU A 67 2.09 2.31 -2.43
N ALA A 68 2.30 3.27 -1.53
CA ALA A 68 1.22 3.80 -0.70
C ALA A 68 0.17 4.52 -1.56
N TRP A 69 0.60 5.36 -2.52
CA TRP A 69 -0.29 6.00 -3.50
C TRP A 69 -1.04 4.99 -4.37
N TYR A 70 -0.34 3.98 -4.88
CA TYR A 70 -0.95 2.92 -5.69
C TYR A 70 -2.04 2.17 -4.93
N TYR A 71 -1.77 1.68 -3.72
CA TYR A 71 -2.78 0.94 -2.95
C TYR A 71 -3.92 1.86 -2.49
N LEU A 72 -3.66 3.15 -2.24
CA LEU A 72 -4.72 4.10 -1.91
C LEU A 72 -5.66 4.27 -3.11
N ALA A 73 -5.10 4.39 -4.32
CA ALA A 73 -5.87 4.45 -5.56
C ALA A 73 -6.74 3.20 -5.77
N MET A 74 -6.18 2.00 -5.52
CA MET A 74 -6.93 0.74 -5.61
C MET A 74 -8.11 0.71 -4.65
N VAL A 75 -7.92 1.18 -3.40
CA VAL A 75 -9.01 1.28 -2.41
C VAL A 75 -10.07 2.28 -2.86
N HIS A 76 -9.69 3.47 -3.36
CA HIS A 76 -10.66 4.45 -3.85
C HIS A 76 -11.44 3.95 -5.06
N ARG A 77 -10.77 3.29 -6.02
CA ARG A 77 -11.41 2.73 -7.21
C ARG A 77 -12.48 1.70 -6.84
N ASP A 78 -12.12 0.76 -5.96
CA ASP A 78 -13.02 -0.32 -5.58
C ASP A 78 -14.11 0.14 -4.59
N ASP A 79 -13.92 1.28 -3.90
CA ASP A 79 -14.95 1.99 -3.12
C ASP A 79 -15.83 2.92 -3.99
N GLY A 80 -15.64 2.94 -5.31
CA GLY A 80 -16.42 3.75 -6.26
C GLY A 80 -16.03 5.23 -6.33
N ARG A 81 -14.94 5.64 -5.67
CA ARG A 81 -14.42 7.01 -5.65
C ARG A 81 -13.43 7.22 -6.79
N ILE A 82 -13.95 7.27 -8.01
CA ILE A 82 -13.13 7.26 -9.23
C ILE A 82 -12.23 8.49 -9.36
N ALA A 83 -12.69 9.68 -8.94
CA ALA A 83 -11.90 10.91 -8.96
C ALA A 83 -10.67 10.80 -8.04
N ASP A 84 -10.88 10.48 -6.77
CA ASP A 84 -9.79 10.26 -5.81
C ASP A 84 -8.78 9.19 -6.29
N ALA A 85 -9.29 8.12 -6.92
CA ALA A 85 -8.45 7.07 -7.46
C ALA A 85 -7.55 7.59 -8.60
N ALA A 86 -8.08 8.41 -9.50
CA ALA A 86 -7.32 9.00 -10.59
C ALA A 86 -6.20 9.90 -10.05
N ASP A 87 -6.49 10.75 -9.07
CA ASP A 87 -5.49 11.62 -8.43
C ASP A 87 -4.38 10.80 -7.77
N CYS A 88 -4.73 9.72 -7.06
CA CYS A 88 -3.76 8.84 -6.43
C CYS A 88 -2.90 8.07 -7.45
N PHE A 89 -3.48 7.59 -8.56
CA PHE A 89 -2.72 6.94 -9.62
C PHE A 89 -1.78 7.90 -10.31
N GLN A 90 -2.21 9.15 -10.55
CA GLN A 90 -1.36 10.18 -11.11
C GLN A 90 -0.18 10.49 -10.19
N ALA A 91 -0.41 10.61 -8.88
CA ALA A 91 0.67 10.78 -7.90
C ALA A 91 1.66 9.60 -7.91
N ALA A 92 1.16 8.36 -7.99
CA ALA A 92 2.02 7.18 -8.08
C ALA A 92 2.87 7.18 -9.37
N SER A 93 2.29 7.55 -10.52
CA SER A 93 3.00 7.63 -11.80
C SER A 93 4.10 8.69 -11.79
N MET A 94 3.83 9.87 -11.22
CA MET A 94 4.83 10.95 -11.13
C MET A 94 6.05 10.54 -10.30
N LEU A 95 5.85 9.68 -9.31
CA LEU A 95 6.94 9.16 -8.47
C LEU A 95 7.74 8.05 -9.17
N GLU A 96 7.11 7.26 -10.05
CA GLU A 96 7.81 6.29 -10.91
C GLU A 96 8.75 6.99 -11.90
N ASP A 97 8.32 8.11 -12.46
CA ASP A 97 9.14 8.94 -13.36
C ASP A 97 10.27 9.69 -12.60
N SER A 98 10.18 9.77 -11.27
CA SER A 98 11.16 10.44 -10.40
C SER A 98 12.19 9.50 -9.78
N ASP A 99 11.95 8.18 -9.80
CA ASP A 99 12.99 7.19 -9.47
C ASP A 99 14.06 7.29 -10.55
N PRO A 100 15.30 7.73 -10.24
CA PRO A 100 16.34 7.78 -11.25
C PRO A 100 16.53 6.38 -11.80
N ILE A 101 16.40 6.23 -13.11
CA ILE A 101 16.92 5.08 -13.84
C ILE A 101 18.46 5.18 -13.79
N GLU A 102 19.07 5.17 -12.61
CA GLU A 102 20.53 5.04 -12.45
C GLU A 102 20.92 3.57 -12.68
N SER A 103 20.63 3.10 -13.88
CA SER A 103 21.56 2.27 -14.62
C SER A 103 22.37 3.21 -15.52
N PHE A 104 23.12 4.13 -14.90
CA PHE A 104 24.39 4.49 -15.50
C PHE A 104 25.35 3.40 -15.06
N SER A 105 25.38 2.33 -15.85
CA SER A 105 26.58 1.51 -15.96
C SER A 105 27.75 2.48 -16.11
N SER A 106 28.61 2.49 -15.10
CA SER A 106 29.90 3.14 -15.14
C SER A 106 30.63 2.64 -16.38
N ILE A 107 30.54 3.40 -17.47
CA ILE A 107 31.50 3.34 -18.56
C ILE A 107 32.67 4.18 -18.08
N LEU A 108 33.60 3.52 -17.40
CA LEU A 108 35.02 3.82 -17.43
C LEU A 108 35.83 2.61 -16.96
#